data_AF-A0A8C6QRF3-F1
#
_entry.id   AF-A0A8C6QRF3-F1
#
_cell.length_a   1.000
_cell.length_b   1.000
_cell.length_c   1.000
_cell.angle_alpha   90.00
_cell.angle_beta   90.00
_cell.angle_gamma   90.00
#
_symmetry.space_group_name_H-M   'P 1'
#
loop_
_entity.id
_entity.type
_entity.pdbx_description
1 polymer ?
#
loop_
_entity_poly.entity_id
_entity_poly.type
_entity_poly.pdbx_seq_one_letter_code
_entity_poly.pdbx_strand_id
1 'polypeptide(L)'
;MLSLPSWKCPEWTLNASQVNTSSPEFIEEWQKRIRELQGAVMVASCVQILVGFSGLIGFLLHFIGPLTIAPTISLVALPLFDSAGNDAGIHWGISFLTVFLIVLFSQYLRNIAVPVPVYGREKKCHTSKFYLFQVFPVLLALCISWLFCFVLTVTNTFPVAPTAYGYQARTDTKSNVLSQAPWFRFPYPGQWGLPTVSLAGVFGIIAGVISSMVESVGDYYACARLVGAPPPPKHAINRGIGIEGLGCLLAGAWGTGNGTTSYSENVGALGITRFCTSSCSQILPFWPRLDHRGKDEVGVSQLTLCSEASSGKRLWDATETRM
;
A
#
# COMPACT_ATOMS: atom_id res chain seq x y z
N MET A 1 -17.93 1.25 12.78
CA MET A 1 -18.92 1.12 11.68
C MET A 1 -19.47 -0.31 11.60
N LEU A 2 -18.64 -1.31 11.29
CA LEU A 2 -19.09 -2.72 11.17
C LEU A 2 -19.37 -3.43 12.50
N SER A 3 -19.03 -2.81 13.63
CA SER A 3 -19.34 -3.30 14.98
C SER A 3 -20.75 -2.96 15.48
N LEU A 4 -21.54 -2.20 14.71
CA LEU A 4 -22.92 -1.88 15.08
C LEU A 4 -23.80 -3.14 15.01
N PRO A 5 -24.82 -3.27 15.88
CA PRO A 5 -25.71 -4.44 15.89
C PRO A 5 -26.36 -4.71 14.53
N SER A 6 -26.68 -3.66 13.77
CA SER A 6 -27.26 -3.75 12.43
C SER A 6 -26.34 -4.37 11.38
N TRP A 7 -25.03 -4.41 11.62
CA TRP A 7 -24.03 -4.93 10.68
C TRP A 7 -23.44 -6.28 11.11
N LYS A 8 -23.88 -6.80 12.26
CA LYS A 8 -23.47 -8.12 12.76
C LYS A 8 -23.82 -9.18 11.73
N CYS A 9 -22.84 -10.02 11.40
CA CYS A 9 -23.05 -11.15 10.49
C CYS A 9 -24.18 -12.04 11.03
N PRO A 10 -25.15 -12.41 10.19
CA PRO A 10 -26.19 -13.36 10.58
C PRO A 10 -25.57 -14.68 11.05
N GLU A 11 -26.15 -15.35 12.05
CA GLU A 11 -25.56 -16.57 12.62
C GLU A 11 -25.33 -17.68 11.58
N TRP A 12 -26.21 -17.75 10.57
CA TRP A 12 -26.08 -18.70 9.47
C TRP A 12 -24.84 -18.48 8.59
N THR A 13 -24.27 -17.25 8.58
CA THR A 13 -23.04 -16.93 7.83
C THR A 13 -21.75 -17.35 8.54
N LEU A 14 -21.83 -17.67 9.83
CA LEU A 14 -20.65 -18.02 10.65
C LEU A 14 -20.18 -19.46 10.40
N ASN A 15 -21.07 -20.35 9.96
CA ASN A 15 -20.73 -21.73 9.65
C ASN A 15 -20.37 -21.88 8.17
N ALA A 16 -19.07 -21.88 7.86
CA ALA A 16 -18.56 -21.99 6.49
C ALA A 16 -19.05 -23.25 5.72
N SER A 17 -19.49 -24.30 6.41
CA SER A 17 -20.07 -25.51 5.84
C SER A 17 -21.55 -25.38 5.43
N GLN A 18 -22.26 -24.38 5.96
CA GLN A 18 -23.69 -24.14 5.70
C GLN A 18 -23.93 -22.98 4.73
N VAL A 19 -22.90 -22.21 4.42
CA VAL A 19 -23.00 -21.03 3.55
C VAL A 19 -22.89 -21.44 2.09
N ASN A 20 -24.00 -21.32 1.36
CA ASN A 20 -23.97 -21.33 -0.10
C ASN A 20 -23.56 -19.94 -0.61
N THR A 21 -22.32 -19.80 -1.07
CA THR A 21 -21.76 -18.52 -1.56
C THR A 21 -22.42 -18.02 -2.84
N SER A 22 -23.13 -18.88 -3.56
CA SER A 22 -23.88 -18.53 -4.77
C SER A 22 -25.35 -18.19 -4.49
N SER A 23 -25.81 -18.28 -3.23
CA SER A 23 -27.20 -17.93 -2.91
C SER A 23 -27.43 -16.42 -3.09
N PRO A 24 -28.60 -16.01 -3.59
CA PRO A 24 -28.92 -14.59 -3.76
C PRO A 24 -28.93 -13.86 -2.40
N GLU A 25 -29.31 -14.55 -1.32
CA GLU A 25 -29.29 -14.01 0.04
C GLU A 25 -27.88 -13.69 0.52
N PHE A 26 -26.93 -14.60 0.29
CA PHE A 26 -25.53 -14.37 0.64
C PHE A 26 -24.95 -13.23 -0.20
N ILE A 27 -25.27 -13.20 -1.50
CA ILE A 27 -24.80 -12.16 -2.40
C ILE A 27 -25.27 -10.78 -1.95
N GLU A 28 -26.57 -10.64 -1.66
CA GLU A 28 -27.14 -9.38 -1.20
C GLU A 28 -26.53 -8.94 0.14
N GLU A 29 -26.26 -9.88 1.04
CA GLU A 29 -25.75 -9.61 2.39
C GLU A 29 -24.33 -9.02 2.37
N TRP A 30 -23.42 -9.52 1.53
CA TRP A 30 -22.10 -8.89 1.38
C TRP A 30 -22.15 -7.64 0.50
N GLN A 31 -23.00 -7.60 -0.53
CA GLN A 31 -23.14 -6.43 -1.41
C GLN A 31 -23.69 -5.21 -0.66
N LYS A 32 -24.62 -5.39 0.27
CA LYS A 32 -25.11 -4.32 1.15
C LYS A 32 -23.97 -3.67 1.95
N ARG A 33 -23.07 -4.48 2.52
CA ARG A 33 -21.91 -3.98 3.27
C ARG A 33 -20.94 -3.22 2.37
N ILE A 34 -20.71 -3.73 1.16
CA ILE A 34 -19.86 -3.07 0.18
C ILE A 34 -20.47 -1.74 -0.28
N ARG A 35 -21.77 -1.69 -0.61
CA ARG A 35 -22.48 -0.45 -0.98
C ARG A 35 -22.37 0.63 0.09
N GLU A 36 -22.49 0.22 1.35
CA GLU A 36 -22.37 1.12 2.48
C GLU A 36 -20.93 1.65 2.63
N LEU A 37 -19.94 0.77 2.51
CA LEU A 37 -18.53 1.15 2.56
C LEU A 37 -18.16 2.08 1.39
N GLN A 38 -18.65 1.79 0.20
CA GLN A 38 -18.49 2.64 -0.99
C GLN A 38 -19.04 4.04 -0.76
N GLY A 39 -20.27 4.16 -0.26
CA GLY A 39 -20.89 5.46 -0.01
C GLY A 39 -20.12 6.26 1.05
N ALA A 40 -19.71 5.60 2.14
CA ALA A 40 -18.89 6.24 3.17
C ALA A 40 -17.54 6.73 2.64
N VAL A 41 -16.84 5.93 1.83
CA VAL A 41 -15.56 6.32 1.18
C VAL A 41 -15.76 7.47 0.18
N MET A 42 -16.83 7.45 -0.61
CA MET A 42 -17.14 8.52 -1.56
C MET A 42 -17.39 9.86 -0.84
N VAL A 43 -18.14 9.85 0.26
CA VAL A 43 -18.38 11.07 1.05
C VAL A 43 -17.10 11.56 1.73
N ALA A 44 -16.34 10.66 2.36
CA ALA A 44 -15.09 11.02 3.03
C ALA A 44 -14.03 11.55 2.06
N SER A 45 -13.96 10.98 0.85
CA SER A 45 -13.05 11.45 -0.20
C SER A 45 -13.42 12.82 -0.75
N CYS A 46 -14.71 13.17 -0.86
CA CYS A 46 -15.13 14.54 -1.15
C CYS A 46 -14.59 15.53 -0.09
N VAL A 47 -14.62 15.16 1.20
CA VAL A 47 -14.03 15.97 2.26
C VAL A 47 -12.51 16.08 2.07
N GLN A 48 -11.81 14.99 1.76
CA GLN A 48 -10.37 14.99 1.48
C GLN A 48 -10.01 15.91 0.31
N ILE A 49 -10.77 15.85 -0.79
CA ILE A 49 -10.61 16.71 -1.97
C ILE A 49 -10.75 18.18 -1.58
N LEU A 50 -11.81 18.52 -0.83
CA LEU A 50 -12.04 19.88 -0.35
C LEU A 50 -10.89 20.36 0.54
N VAL A 51 -10.44 19.53 1.48
CA VAL A 51 -9.33 19.86 2.39
C VAL A 51 -8.00 19.99 1.65
N GLY A 52 -7.73 19.13 0.67
CA GLY A 52 -6.54 19.18 -0.17
C GLY A 52 -6.48 20.44 -1.04
N PHE A 53 -7.53 20.71 -1.83
CA PHE A 53 -7.54 21.85 -2.74
C PHE A 53 -7.81 23.21 -2.09
N SER A 54 -8.47 23.26 -0.91
CA SER A 54 -8.63 24.51 -0.14
C SER A 54 -7.31 25.02 0.46
N GLY A 55 -6.29 24.17 0.50
CA GLY A 55 -4.99 24.50 1.05
C GLY A 55 -4.89 24.41 2.58
N LEU A 56 -5.93 23.89 3.24
CA LEU A 56 -5.99 23.71 4.69
C LEU A 56 -4.85 22.83 5.21
N ILE A 57 -4.40 21.83 4.45
CA ILE A 57 -3.26 20.99 4.82
C ILE A 57 -1.99 21.82 4.97
N GLY A 58 -1.72 22.73 4.04
CA GLY A 58 -0.56 23.63 4.10
C GLY A 58 -0.53 24.54 5.33
N PHE A 59 -1.69 24.82 5.93
CA PHE A 59 -1.81 25.47 7.24
C PHE A 59 -1.52 24.48 8.38
N LEU A 60 -2.14 23.30 8.34
CA LEU A 60 -1.95 22.23 9.34
C LEU A 60 -0.52 21.68 9.40
N LEU A 61 0.27 21.82 8.33
CA LEU A 61 1.70 21.46 8.29
C LEU A 61 2.53 22.15 9.39
N HIS A 62 2.06 23.26 9.96
CA HIS A 62 2.74 23.87 11.11
C HIS A 62 2.63 23.02 12.39
N PHE A 63 1.59 22.19 12.49
CA PHE A 63 1.30 21.33 13.64
C PHE A 63 1.61 19.85 13.37
N ILE A 64 1.78 19.47 12.10
CA ILE A 64 2.12 18.11 11.68
C ILE A 64 3.64 17.97 11.67
N GLY A 65 4.17 17.23 12.63
CA GLY A 65 5.59 16.91 12.73
C GLY A 65 5.81 15.44 13.10
N PRO A 66 7.07 14.97 13.19
CA PRO A 66 7.35 13.57 13.53
C PRO A 66 6.72 13.11 14.85
N LEU A 67 6.60 14.04 15.81
CA LEU A 67 5.98 13.82 17.12
C LEU A 67 4.47 13.57 17.05
N THR A 68 3.77 14.07 16.02
CA THR A 68 2.34 13.81 15.81
C THR A 68 2.10 12.65 14.84
N ILE A 69 2.96 12.49 13.82
CA ILE A 69 2.86 11.40 12.84
C ILE A 69 3.05 10.03 13.49
N ALA A 70 4.08 9.82 14.32
CA ALA A 70 4.39 8.51 14.87
C ALA A 70 3.28 7.94 15.79
N PRO A 71 2.68 8.72 16.72
CA PRO A 71 1.51 8.26 17.48
C PRO A 71 0.29 8.00 16.60
N THR A 72 0.02 8.83 15.60
CA THR A 72 -1.11 8.65 14.68
C THR A 72 -1.01 7.34 13.91
N ILE A 73 0.15 7.05 13.30
CA ILE A 73 0.39 5.78 12.60
C ILE A 73 0.26 4.59 13.56
N SER A 74 0.82 4.72 14.77
CA SER A 74 0.71 3.65 15.78
C SER A 74 -0.74 3.37 16.17
N LEU A 75 -1.56 4.41 16.36
CA LEU A 75 -2.98 4.28 16.69
C LEU A 75 -3.81 3.68 15.55
N VAL A 76 -3.42 3.88 14.28
CA VAL A 76 -4.05 3.19 13.14
C VAL A 76 -3.64 1.73 13.06
N ALA A 77 -2.38 1.40 13.39
CA ALA A 77 -1.89 0.03 13.35
C ALA A 77 -2.46 -0.85 14.48
N LEU A 78 -2.69 -0.29 15.66
CA LEU A 78 -3.11 -1.05 16.85
C LEU A 78 -4.39 -1.89 16.64
N PRO A 79 -5.51 -1.34 16.10
CA PRO A 79 -6.72 -2.12 15.84
C PRO A 79 -6.54 -3.25 14.82
N LEU A 80 -5.53 -3.18 13.95
CA LEU A 80 -5.27 -4.22 12.96
C LEU A 80 -4.63 -5.47 13.59
N PHE A 81 -4.06 -5.34 14.80
CA PHE A 81 -3.39 -6.44 15.50
C PHE A 81 -4.34 -7.59 15.81
N ASP A 82 -5.57 -7.32 16.23
CA ASP A 82 -6.55 -8.36 16.56
C ASP A 82 -6.94 -9.18 15.33
N SER A 83 -7.18 -8.52 14.20
CA SER A 83 -7.50 -9.21 12.94
C SER A 83 -6.31 -10.03 12.45
N ALA A 84 -5.12 -9.42 12.41
CA ALA A 84 -3.91 -10.10 11.97
C ALA A 84 -3.55 -11.27 12.90
N GLY A 85 -3.76 -11.12 14.21
CA GLY A 85 -3.53 -12.14 15.22
C GLY A 85 -4.50 -13.32 15.09
N ASN A 86 -5.79 -13.06 14.82
CA ASN A 86 -6.78 -14.10 14.58
C ASN A 86 -6.45 -14.92 13.31
N ASP A 87 -6.07 -14.25 12.22
CA ASP A 87 -5.70 -14.92 10.97
C ASP A 87 -4.37 -15.68 11.10
N ALA A 88 -3.37 -15.08 11.76
CA ALA A 88 -2.09 -15.74 12.04
C ALA A 88 -2.25 -16.93 13.01
N GLY A 89 -3.25 -16.87 13.90
CA GLY A 89 -3.57 -17.90 14.87
C GLY A 89 -4.18 -19.17 14.28
N ILE A 90 -4.72 -19.11 13.05
CA ILE A 90 -5.27 -20.27 12.35
C ILE A 90 -4.23 -21.40 12.23
N HIS A 91 -2.98 -21.05 11.93
CA HIS A 91 -1.86 -22.00 11.95
C HIS A 91 -0.55 -21.33 12.36
N TRP A 92 -0.28 -21.31 13.67
CA TRP A 92 0.84 -20.59 14.27
C TRP A 92 2.21 -20.94 13.66
N GLY A 93 2.43 -22.20 13.24
CA GLY A 93 3.72 -22.63 12.70
C GLY A 93 4.06 -22.04 11.32
N ILE A 94 3.05 -21.83 10.47
CA ILE A 94 3.23 -21.22 9.14
C ILE A 94 3.37 -19.71 9.31
N SER A 95 2.60 -19.12 10.22
CA SER A 95 2.72 -17.71 10.59
C SER A 95 4.12 -17.41 11.13
N PHE A 96 4.64 -18.26 12.03
CA PHE A 96 6.00 -18.14 12.55
C PHE A 96 7.05 -18.26 11.44
N LEU A 97 6.93 -19.25 10.55
CA LEU A 97 7.81 -19.39 9.40
C LEU A 97 7.81 -18.11 8.53
N THR A 98 6.62 -17.57 8.26
CA THR A 98 6.46 -16.35 7.44
C THR A 98 7.13 -15.15 8.10
N VAL A 99 6.89 -14.92 9.41
CA VAL A 99 7.54 -13.84 10.18
C VAL A 99 9.04 -14.02 10.23
N PHE A 100 9.52 -15.25 10.46
CA PHE A 100 10.94 -15.57 10.46
C PHE A 100 11.59 -15.26 9.11
N LEU A 101 10.97 -15.65 7.99
CA LEU A 101 11.45 -15.34 6.66
C LEU A 101 11.46 -13.83 6.37
N ILE A 102 10.43 -13.10 6.79
CA ILE A 102 10.38 -11.63 6.67
C ILE A 102 11.57 -11.01 7.41
N VAL A 103 11.79 -11.37 8.68
CA VAL A 103 12.89 -10.85 9.50
C VAL A 103 14.25 -11.25 8.91
N LEU A 104 14.40 -12.50 8.47
CA LEU A 104 15.62 -12.99 7.84
C LEU A 104 15.96 -12.18 6.59
N PHE A 105 14.99 -11.95 5.71
CA PHE A 105 15.17 -11.18 4.47
C PHE A 105 15.39 -9.70 4.73
N SER A 106 14.61 -9.08 5.62
CA SER A 106 14.66 -7.64 5.84
C SER A 106 15.85 -7.18 6.71
N GLN A 107 16.29 -8.00 7.67
CA GLN A 107 17.35 -7.64 8.62
C GLN A 107 18.71 -8.26 8.28
N TYR A 108 18.76 -9.56 7.94
CA TYR A 108 20.03 -10.29 7.80
C TYR A 108 20.51 -10.38 6.35
N LEU A 109 19.62 -10.75 5.42
CA LEU A 109 19.98 -10.95 4.00
C LEU A 109 19.87 -9.66 3.17
N ARG A 110 19.57 -8.53 3.82
CA ARG A 110 19.41 -7.20 3.19
C ARG A 110 20.58 -6.81 2.28
N ASN A 111 21.81 -7.08 2.69
CA ASN A 111 23.02 -6.63 1.98
C ASN A 111 23.55 -7.64 0.95
N ILE A 112 22.84 -8.76 0.73
CA ILE A 112 23.26 -9.77 -0.23
C ILE A 112 22.78 -9.37 -1.62
N ALA A 113 23.75 -9.02 -2.48
CA ALA A 113 23.48 -8.79 -3.88
C ALA A 113 23.31 -10.14 -4.61
N VAL A 114 22.12 -10.38 -5.13
CA VAL A 114 21.85 -11.54 -5.97
C VAL A 114 22.30 -11.21 -7.41
N PRO A 115 23.16 -12.04 -8.03
CA PRO A 115 23.52 -11.89 -9.43
C PRO A 115 22.32 -12.21 -10.31
N VAL A 116 21.67 -11.19 -10.89
CA VAL A 116 20.56 -11.38 -11.84
C VAL A 116 21.10 -11.21 -13.26
N PRO A 117 20.88 -12.20 -14.16
CA PRO A 117 21.28 -12.07 -15.56
C PRO A 117 20.38 -11.04 -16.25
N VAL A 118 20.97 -9.95 -16.74
CA VAL A 118 20.26 -8.92 -17.50
C VAL A 118 20.65 -9.04 -18.97
N TYR A 119 19.64 -9.24 -19.83
CA TYR A 119 19.82 -9.30 -21.27
C TYR A 119 19.72 -7.90 -21.87
N GLY A 120 20.85 -7.34 -22.30
CA GLY A 120 20.94 -6.02 -22.92
C GLY A 120 21.25 -6.10 -24.42
N ARG A 121 20.74 -5.13 -25.19
CA ARG A 121 20.93 -5.08 -26.66
C ARG A 121 22.39 -4.91 -27.11
N GLU A 122 23.29 -4.38 -26.27
CA GLU A 122 24.70 -4.15 -26.63
C GLU A 122 25.67 -5.24 -26.13
N LYS A 123 25.34 -5.98 -25.05
CA LYS A 123 26.15 -7.11 -24.55
C LYS A 123 25.24 -8.29 -24.23
N LYS A 124 25.46 -9.40 -24.94
CA LYS A 124 24.58 -10.58 -25.04
C LYS A 124 24.25 -11.28 -23.71
N CYS A 125 24.97 -11.03 -22.63
CA CYS A 125 24.58 -11.38 -21.26
C CYS A 125 25.51 -10.65 -20.28
N HIS A 126 24.99 -9.91 -19.31
CA HIS A 126 25.79 -9.42 -18.19
C HIS A 126 25.05 -9.66 -16.88
N THR A 127 25.79 -10.08 -15.87
CA THR A 127 25.27 -10.31 -14.52
C THR A 127 25.27 -8.99 -13.77
N SER A 128 24.09 -8.46 -13.45
CA SER A 128 23.96 -7.27 -12.62
C SER A 128 23.71 -7.66 -11.16
N LYS A 129 24.25 -6.88 -10.23
CA LYS A 129 24.05 -7.08 -8.78
C LYS A 129 22.71 -6.45 -8.39
N PHE A 130 21.73 -7.27 -8.01
CA PHE A 130 20.40 -6.79 -7.60
C PHE A 130 20.11 -7.16 -6.14
N TYR A 131 19.70 -6.18 -5.34
CA TYR A 131 19.39 -6.35 -3.91
C TYR A 131 17.94 -6.80 -3.69
N LEU A 132 17.62 -8.00 -4.18
CA LEU A 132 16.26 -8.57 -4.18
C LEU A 132 15.62 -8.58 -2.77
N PHE A 133 16.39 -9.02 -1.77
CA PHE A 133 15.93 -9.16 -0.38
C PHE A 133 15.65 -7.81 0.31
N GLN A 134 16.24 -6.72 -0.18
CA GLN A 134 16.03 -5.40 0.39
C GLN A 134 14.79 -4.70 -0.18
N VAL A 135 14.48 -4.93 -1.46
CA VAL A 135 13.36 -4.28 -2.15
C VAL A 135 12.05 -5.05 -1.98
N PHE A 136 12.09 -6.40 -1.98
CA PHE A 136 10.90 -7.25 -1.90
C PHE A 136 10.94 -8.31 -0.79
N PRO A 137 11.38 -7.99 0.45
CA PRO A 137 11.50 -8.99 1.52
C PRO A 137 10.17 -9.66 1.85
N VAL A 138 9.10 -8.89 1.97
CA VAL A 138 7.77 -9.39 2.34
C VAL A 138 7.20 -10.27 1.24
N LEU A 139 7.23 -9.80 -0.02
CA LEU A 139 6.73 -10.57 -1.16
C LEU A 139 7.45 -11.91 -1.30
N LEU A 140 8.79 -11.92 -1.19
CA LEU A 140 9.56 -13.15 -1.29
C LEU A 140 9.26 -14.13 -0.14
N ALA A 141 9.13 -13.62 1.09
CA ALA A 141 8.74 -14.43 2.25
C ALA A 141 7.35 -15.05 2.06
N LEU A 142 6.39 -14.30 1.53
CA LEU A 142 5.05 -14.79 1.21
C LEU A 142 5.09 -15.87 0.12
N CYS A 143 5.87 -15.67 -0.96
CA CYS A 143 6.02 -16.67 -2.02
C CYS A 143 6.62 -17.98 -1.50
N ILE A 144 7.66 -17.91 -0.67
CA ILE A 144 8.32 -19.10 -0.11
C ILE A 144 7.40 -19.80 0.90
N SER A 145 6.74 -19.05 1.78
CA SER A 145 5.78 -19.60 2.74
C SER A 145 4.60 -20.27 2.03
N TRP A 146 4.05 -19.63 0.99
CA TRP A 146 3.01 -20.22 0.16
C TRP A 146 3.47 -21.49 -0.56
N LEU A 147 4.69 -21.49 -1.14
CA LEU A 147 5.26 -22.68 -1.78
C LEU A 147 5.44 -23.82 -0.77
N PHE A 148 5.87 -23.51 0.46
CA PHE A 148 5.98 -24.48 1.53
C PHE A 148 4.60 -25.08 1.89
N CYS A 149 3.57 -24.25 2.03
CA CYS A 149 2.19 -24.71 2.22
C CYS A 149 1.70 -25.56 1.04
N PHE A 150 2.05 -25.20 -0.20
CA PHE A 150 1.71 -25.96 -1.39
C PHE A 150 2.33 -27.36 -1.37
N VAL A 151 3.62 -27.47 -1.05
CA VAL A 151 4.31 -28.77 -0.91
C VAL A 151 3.63 -29.62 0.17
N LEU A 152 3.37 -29.05 1.35
CA LEU A 152 2.67 -29.75 2.44
C LEU A 152 1.23 -30.17 2.10
N THR A 153 0.57 -29.40 1.23
CA THR A 153 -0.76 -29.74 0.70
C THR A 153 -0.68 -30.96 -0.22
N VAL A 154 0.28 -30.97 -1.16
CA VAL A 154 0.48 -32.08 -2.11
C VAL A 154 0.95 -33.36 -1.42
N THR A 155 1.78 -33.26 -0.38
CA THR A 155 2.23 -34.41 0.42
C THR A 155 1.16 -34.92 1.39
N ASN A 156 -0.05 -34.35 1.39
CA ASN A 156 -1.15 -34.66 2.30
C ASN A 156 -0.77 -34.60 3.79
N THR A 157 0.19 -33.73 4.14
CA THR A 157 0.60 -33.51 5.53
C THR A 157 -0.46 -32.72 6.30
N PHE A 158 -1.19 -31.85 5.62
CA PHE A 158 -2.33 -31.16 6.20
C PHE A 158 -3.61 -32.01 6.14
N PRO A 159 -4.43 -32.03 7.20
CA PRO A 159 -5.64 -32.84 7.24
C PRO A 159 -6.66 -32.39 6.20
N VAL A 160 -7.42 -33.34 5.68
CA VAL A 160 -8.52 -33.10 4.71
C VAL A 160 -9.82 -32.73 5.42
N ALA A 161 -9.96 -33.07 6.70
CA ALA A 161 -11.15 -32.76 7.49
C ALA A 161 -11.24 -31.25 7.79
N PRO A 162 -12.34 -30.55 7.42
CA PRO A 162 -12.48 -29.10 7.61
C PRO A 162 -12.40 -28.60 9.05
N THR A 163 -12.69 -29.47 10.01
CA THR A 163 -12.70 -29.18 11.46
C THR A 163 -11.33 -29.43 12.11
N ALA A 164 -10.38 -30.03 11.40
CA ALA A 164 -9.08 -30.35 11.94
C ALA A 164 -8.10 -29.16 11.83
N TYR A 165 -7.24 -29.02 12.84
CA TYR A 165 -6.21 -28.00 12.88
C TYR A 165 -5.29 -28.11 11.65
N GLY A 166 -5.11 -27.00 10.93
CA GLY A 166 -4.29 -26.92 9.72
C GLY A 166 -5.00 -27.17 8.39
N TYR A 167 -6.28 -27.52 8.39
CA TYR A 167 -7.07 -27.58 7.14
C TYR A 167 -7.07 -26.23 6.39
N GLN A 168 -7.24 -25.13 7.12
CA GLN A 168 -7.26 -23.77 6.56
C GLN A 168 -5.89 -23.30 6.03
N ALA A 169 -4.79 -23.99 6.38
CA ALA A 169 -3.45 -23.71 5.83
C ALA A 169 -3.22 -24.34 4.46
N ARG A 170 -4.15 -25.20 3.99
CA ARG A 170 -4.05 -25.83 2.67
C ARG A 170 -4.31 -24.84 1.54
N THR A 171 -3.56 -25.02 0.47
CA THR A 171 -3.62 -24.15 -0.72
C THR A 171 -4.79 -24.48 -1.67
N ASP A 172 -5.43 -25.64 -1.52
CA ASP A 172 -6.51 -26.13 -2.38
C ASP A 172 -7.93 -25.82 -1.86
N THR A 173 -8.07 -25.26 -0.67
CA THR A 173 -9.37 -24.98 -0.01
C THR A 173 -10.31 -24.09 -0.82
N LYS A 174 -9.77 -23.22 -1.68
CA LYS A 174 -10.53 -22.28 -2.53
C LYS A 174 -10.43 -22.60 -4.01
N SER A 175 -9.99 -23.81 -4.39
CA SER A 175 -9.84 -24.23 -5.78
C SER A 175 -11.15 -24.10 -6.59
N ASN A 176 -12.30 -24.40 -5.96
CA ASN A 176 -13.62 -24.24 -6.60
C ASN A 176 -13.93 -22.78 -7.01
N VAL A 177 -13.43 -21.79 -6.25
CA VAL A 177 -13.63 -20.37 -6.59
C VAL A 177 -12.80 -20.01 -7.82
N LEU A 178 -11.58 -20.55 -7.90
CA LEU A 178 -10.69 -20.33 -9.04
C LEU A 178 -11.24 -20.95 -10.33
N SER A 179 -11.82 -22.15 -10.27
CA SER A 179 -12.39 -22.82 -11.44
C SER A 179 -13.69 -22.18 -11.94
N GLN A 180 -14.47 -21.55 -11.05
CA GLN A 180 -15.71 -20.84 -11.38
C GLN A 180 -15.49 -19.39 -11.80
N ALA A 181 -14.29 -18.84 -11.61
CA ALA A 181 -14.00 -17.44 -11.91
C ALA A 181 -13.98 -17.18 -13.43
N PRO A 182 -14.59 -16.08 -13.90
CA PRO A 182 -14.49 -15.69 -15.30
C PRO A 182 -13.06 -15.26 -15.65
N TRP A 183 -12.56 -15.69 -16.81
CA TRP A 183 -11.23 -15.31 -17.32
C TRP A 183 -11.06 -13.80 -17.50
N PHE A 184 -12.14 -13.11 -17.87
CA PHE A 184 -12.15 -11.66 -18.01
C PHE A 184 -13.31 -11.07 -17.21
N ARG A 185 -13.00 -10.16 -16.29
CA ARG A 185 -13.98 -9.37 -15.55
C ARG A 185 -13.64 -7.90 -15.72
N PHE A 186 -14.49 -7.15 -16.41
CA PHE A 186 -14.35 -5.70 -16.51
C PHE A 186 -15.00 -5.06 -15.27
N PRO A 187 -14.23 -4.44 -14.35
CA PRO A 187 -14.82 -3.74 -13.23
C PRO A 187 -15.39 -2.39 -13.75
N TYR A 188 -16.52 -1.97 -13.21
CA TYR A 188 -17.21 -0.73 -13.63
C TYR A 188 -17.80 -0.01 -12.41
N PRO A 189 -18.05 1.30 -12.48
CA PRO A 189 -18.53 2.06 -11.34
C PRO A 189 -19.97 1.64 -11.00
N GLY A 190 -20.26 1.49 -9.71
CA GLY A 190 -21.58 1.05 -9.24
C GLY A 190 -21.86 -0.44 -9.46
N GLN A 191 -20.86 -1.28 -9.70
CA GLN A 191 -21.04 -2.72 -9.96
C GLN A 191 -21.72 -3.49 -8.82
N TRP A 192 -21.73 -2.96 -7.60
CA TRP A 192 -22.36 -3.58 -6.44
C TRP A 192 -23.72 -2.98 -6.08
N GLY A 193 -24.24 -2.08 -6.93
CA GLY A 193 -25.50 -1.35 -6.73
C GLY A 193 -25.28 0.11 -6.34
N LEU A 194 -26.38 0.80 -6.00
CA LEU A 194 -26.34 2.21 -5.56
C LEU A 194 -25.65 2.33 -4.18
N PRO A 195 -24.68 3.24 -4.01
CA PRO A 195 -24.02 3.46 -2.73
C PRO A 195 -25.03 3.90 -1.67
N THR A 196 -24.91 3.34 -0.47
CA THR A 196 -25.68 3.76 0.70
C THR A 196 -24.77 4.48 1.68
N VAL A 197 -25.34 5.40 2.46
CA VAL A 197 -24.56 6.25 3.37
C VAL A 197 -25.22 6.26 4.74
N SER A 198 -24.47 5.86 5.76
CA SER A 198 -24.79 6.09 7.16
C SER A 198 -23.84 7.12 7.77
N LEU A 199 -24.38 7.93 8.68
CA LEU A 199 -23.61 8.93 9.40
C LEU A 199 -22.43 8.30 10.18
N ALA A 200 -22.67 7.16 10.82
CA ALA A 200 -21.64 6.43 11.55
C ALA A 200 -20.52 5.90 10.63
N GLY A 201 -20.87 5.48 9.41
CA GLY A 201 -19.89 5.06 8.42
C GLY A 201 -19.04 6.22 7.93
N VAL A 202 -19.67 7.34 7.59
CA VAL A 202 -18.98 8.56 7.13
C VAL A 202 -17.98 9.05 8.18
N PHE A 203 -18.37 9.19 9.44
CA PHE A 203 -17.43 9.63 10.49
C PHE A 203 -16.28 8.65 10.71
N GLY A 204 -16.56 7.34 10.65
CA GLY A 204 -15.53 6.31 10.78
C GLY A 204 -14.49 6.39 9.65
N ILE A 205 -14.95 6.54 8.40
CA ILE A 205 -14.04 6.62 7.25
C ILE A 205 -13.33 7.98 7.18
N ILE A 206 -13.98 9.09 7.55
CA ILE A 206 -13.32 10.40 7.64
C ILE A 206 -12.15 10.35 8.62
N ALA A 207 -12.29 9.69 9.77
CA ALA A 207 -11.19 9.53 10.71
C ALA A 207 -10.00 8.77 10.10
N GLY A 208 -10.27 7.69 9.37
CA GLY A 208 -9.24 6.94 8.63
C GLY A 208 -8.57 7.78 7.54
N VAL A 209 -9.35 8.55 6.78
CA VAL A 209 -8.86 9.45 5.73
C VAL A 209 -8.00 10.58 6.31
N ILE A 210 -8.39 11.18 7.44
CA ILE A 210 -7.55 12.20 8.11
C ILE A 210 -6.22 11.58 8.53
N SER A 211 -6.25 10.35 9.07
CA SER A 211 -5.02 9.66 9.43
C SER A 211 -4.14 9.36 8.22
N SER A 212 -4.73 8.91 7.09
CA SER A 212 -3.97 8.64 5.87
C SER A 212 -3.39 9.91 5.26
N MET A 213 -4.04 11.06 5.41
CA MET A 213 -3.50 12.35 4.99
C MET A 213 -2.26 12.73 5.80
N VAL A 214 -2.25 12.49 7.12
CA VAL A 214 -1.09 12.73 7.99
C VAL A 214 0.07 11.81 7.61
N GLU A 215 -0.21 10.53 7.37
CA GLU A 215 0.75 9.55 6.87
C GLU A 215 1.34 9.96 5.51
N SER A 216 0.50 10.36 4.56
CA SER A 216 0.91 10.77 3.21
C SER A 216 1.79 12.02 3.21
N VAL A 217 1.55 12.97 4.12
CA VAL A 217 2.48 14.10 4.33
C VAL A 217 3.87 13.57 4.72
N GLY A 218 3.93 12.62 5.67
CA GLY A 218 5.17 11.96 6.06
C GLY A 218 5.90 11.31 4.89
N ASP A 219 5.15 10.60 4.04
CA ASP A 219 5.67 9.96 2.82
C ASP A 219 6.25 10.98 1.83
N TYR A 220 5.59 12.13 1.64
CA TYR A 220 6.10 13.17 0.75
C TYR A 220 7.44 13.72 1.23
N TYR A 221 7.59 13.97 2.54
CA TYR A 221 8.85 14.42 3.13
C TYR A 221 9.92 13.34 3.09
N ALA A 222 9.57 12.09 3.39
CA ALA A 222 10.49 10.97 3.33
C ALA A 222 10.99 10.74 1.90
N CYS A 223 10.08 10.77 0.92
CA CYS A 223 10.40 10.66 -0.50
C CYS A 223 11.35 11.79 -0.93
N ALA A 224 11.01 13.05 -0.67
CA ALA A 224 11.86 14.19 -1.00
C ALA A 224 13.28 14.05 -0.43
N ARG A 225 13.39 13.60 0.83
CA ARG A 225 14.68 13.36 1.49
C ARG A 225 15.47 12.21 0.85
N LEU A 226 14.82 11.10 0.51
CA LEU A 226 15.49 9.94 -0.08
C LEU A 226 16.02 10.21 -1.49
N VAL A 227 15.35 11.09 -2.23
CA VAL A 227 15.73 11.48 -3.59
C VAL A 227 16.63 12.73 -3.65
N GLY A 228 16.96 13.33 -2.50
CA GLY A 228 17.79 14.53 -2.42
C GLY A 228 17.11 15.80 -2.93
N ALA A 229 15.78 15.81 -3.02
CA ALA A 229 15.00 16.98 -3.42
C ALA A 229 14.79 17.94 -2.23
N PRO A 230 14.60 19.25 -2.49
CA PRO A 230 14.18 20.18 -1.46
C PRO A 230 12.83 19.77 -0.85
N PRO A 231 12.55 20.18 0.40
CA PRO A 231 11.28 19.84 1.05
C PRO A 231 10.09 20.32 0.18
N PRO A 232 9.05 19.48 0.02
CA PRO A 232 7.97 19.77 -0.90
C PRO A 232 7.24 21.06 -0.49
N PRO A 233 7.02 22.01 -1.41
CA PRO A 233 6.34 23.25 -1.10
C PRO A 233 4.86 23.01 -0.79
N LYS A 234 4.26 23.83 0.08
CA LYS A 234 2.88 23.66 0.60
C LYS A 234 1.83 23.40 -0.49
N HIS A 235 1.89 24.14 -1.60
CA HIS A 235 0.96 23.97 -2.71
C HIS A 235 1.05 22.59 -3.41
N ALA A 236 2.21 21.96 -3.42
CA ALA A 236 2.40 20.62 -3.99
C ALA A 236 1.82 19.55 -3.06
N ILE A 237 2.01 19.70 -1.74
CA ILE A 237 1.41 18.82 -0.72
C ILE A 237 -0.11 18.89 -0.79
N ASN A 238 -0.67 20.10 -0.82
CA ASN A 238 -2.11 20.35 -0.94
C ASN A 238 -2.71 19.66 -2.18
N ARG A 239 -2.05 19.80 -3.34
CA ARG A 239 -2.46 19.13 -4.58
C ARG A 239 -2.28 17.60 -4.51
N GLY A 240 -1.24 17.11 -3.84
CA GLY A 240 -1.01 15.70 -3.57
C GLY A 240 -2.18 15.08 -2.82
N ILE A 241 -2.56 15.68 -1.69
CA ILE A 241 -3.71 15.23 -0.90
C ILE A 241 -5.03 15.35 -1.68
N GLY A 242 -5.20 16.42 -2.45
CA GLY A 242 -6.38 16.59 -3.31
C GLY A 242 -6.50 15.51 -4.39
N ILE A 243 -5.39 15.11 -5.02
CA ILE A 243 -5.38 14.04 -6.02
C ILE A 243 -5.55 12.65 -5.40
N GLU A 244 -5.02 12.41 -4.19
CA GLU A 244 -5.30 11.20 -3.42
C GLU A 244 -6.79 11.07 -3.10
N GLY A 245 -7.44 12.18 -2.68
CA GLY A 245 -8.88 12.21 -2.47
C GLY A 245 -9.67 11.88 -3.75
N LEU A 246 -9.21 12.36 -4.91
CA LEU A 246 -9.81 11.99 -6.20
C LEU A 246 -9.65 10.49 -6.49
N GLY A 247 -8.47 9.93 -6.19
CA GLY A 247 -8.22 8.48 -6.24
C GLY A 247 -9.18 7.70 -5.35
N CYS A 248 -9.39 8.15 -4.10
CA CYS A 248 -10.31 7.54 -3.15
C CYS A 248 -11.75 7.58 -3.67
N LEU A 249 -12.17 8.71 -4.26
CA LEU A 249 -13.50 8.88 -4.81
C LEU A 249 -13.75 7.88 -5.94
N LEU A 250 -12.79 7.74 -6.85
CA LEU A 250 -12.85 6.77 -7.95
C LEU A 250 -12.83 5.33 -7.42
N ALA A 251 -12.00 5.02 -6.42
CA ALA A 251 -11.93 3.71 -5.79
C ALA A 251 -13.26 3.33 -5.10
N GLY A 252 -13.92 4.28 -4.45
CA GLY A 252 -15.26 4.14 -3.89
C GLY A 252 -16.31 3.91 -4.99
N ALA A 253 -16.29 4.71 -6.05
CA ALA A 253 -17.21 4.57 -7.18
C ALA A 253 -17.09 3.18 -7.86
N TRP A 254 -15.86 2.68 -8.04
CA TRP A 254 -15.57 1.37 -8.62
C TRP A 254 -15.86 0.19 -7.69
N GLY A 255 -16.10 0.45 -6.40
CA GLY A 255 -16.45 -0.59 -5.45
C GLY A 255 -15.31 -1.45 -4.99
N THR A 256 -14.12 -0.86 -4.89
CA THR A 256 -12.93 -1.53 -4.35
C THR A 256 -13.05 -1.82 -2.85
N GLY A 257 -13.92 -1.10 -2.13
CA GLY A 257 -14.08 -1.25 -0.68
C GLY A 257 -12.90 -0.71 0.13
N ASN A 258 -11.98 0.03 -0.50
CA ASN A 258 -10.84 0.66 0.17
C ASN A 258 -10.65 2.12 -0.26
N GLY A 259 -9.99 2.92 0.58
CA GLY A 259 -9.42 4.20 0.18
C GLY A 259 -8.04 4.01 -0.48
N THR A 260 -7.61 4.99 -1.28
CA THR A 260 -6.26 5.02 -1.86
C THR A 260 -5.40 6.03 -1.11
N THR A 261 -4.13 5.70 -0.90
CA THR A 261 -3.20 6.61 -0.21
C THR A 261 -1.78 6.41 -0.75
N SER A 262 -0.86 7.27 -0.33
CA SER A 262 0.57 7.07 -0.59
C SER A 262 1.08 5.81 0.10
N TYR A 263 2.02 5.12 -0.54
CA TYR A 263 2.50 3.81 -0.07
C TYR A 263 3.94 3.93 0.41
N SER A 264 4.14 3.93 1.73
CA SER A 264 5.44 4.12 2.36
C SER A 264 6.48 3.06 1.96
N GLU A 265 6.05 1.86 1.60
CA GLU A 265 6.93 0.80 1.09
C GLU A 265 7.53 1.16 -0.26
N ASN A 266 6.75 1.83 -1.13
CA ASN A 266 7.28 2.35 -2.41
C ASN A 266 8.31 3.45 -2.14
N VAL A 267 8.07 4.32 -1.15
CA VAL A 267 9.03 5.33 -0.72
C VAL A 267 10.31 4.68 -0.19
N GLY A 268 10.20 3.61 0.61
CA GLY A 268 11.34 2.80 1.06
C GLY A 268 12.14 2.20 -0.09
N ALA A 269 11.45 1.65 -1.10
CA ALA A 269 12.07 1.08 -2.30
C ALA A 269 12.88 2.11 -3.10
N LEU A 270 12.45 3.38 -3.17
CA LEU A 270 13.21 4.46 -3.80
C LEU A 270 14.57 4.71 -3.10
N GLY A 271 14.59 4.68 -1.77
CA GLY A 271 15.82 4.84 -0.99
C GLY A 271 16.86 3.75 -1.26
N ILE A 272 16.41 2.57 -1.70
CA ILE A 272 17.24 1.40 -1.97
C ILE A 272 17.70 1.38 -3.42
N THR A 273 16.74 1.51 -4.34
CA THR A 273 16.99 1.38 -5.78
C THR A 273 17.74 2.59 -6.34
N ARG A 274 17.69 3.75 -5.66
CA ARG A 274 18.30 5.01 -6.11
C ARG A 274 17.85 5.43 -7.52
N PHE A 275 16.74 4.87 -8.02
CA PHE A 275 16.15 5.20 -9.31
C PHE A 275 14.88 6.02 -9.09
N CYS A 276 14.88 7.25 -9.60
CA CYS A 276 13.72 8.14 -9.60
C CYS A 276 13.49 8.61 -11.04
N THR A 277 12.64 7.93 -11.78
CA THR A 277 12.22 8.37 -13.11
C THR A 277 10.97 9.22 -12.98
N SER A 278 11.10 10.55 -13.07
CA SER A 278 9.94 11.46 -13.11
C SER A 278 9.16 11.39 -14.44
N SER A 279 9.61 10.59 -15.41
CA SER A 279 9.02 10.49 -16.75
C SER A 279 7.56 10.02 -16.75
N CYS A 280 7.08 9.33 -15.72
CA CYS A 280 5.65 8.98 -15.62
C CYS A 280 4.76 10.21 -15.31
N SER A 281 5.34 11.30 -14.80
CA SER A 281 4.61 12.57 -14.53
C SER A 281 4.44 13.44 -15.78
N GLN A 282 5.15 13.18 -16.89
CA GLN A 282 4.97 13.91 -18.15
C GLN A 282 3.67 13.55 -18.88
N ILE A 283 2.98 12.47 -18.48
CA ILE A 283 1.76 11.99 -19.13
C ILE A 283 0.49 12.49 -18.40
N LEU A 284 0.61 13.02 -17.17
CA LEU A 284 -0.53 13.51 -16.40
C LEU A 284 -0.76 15.02 -16.62
N PRO A 285 -1.91 15.44 -17.17
CA PRO A 285 -2.17 16.82 -17.58
C PRO A 285 -2.30 17.82 -16.42
N PHE A 286 -2.21 17.35 -15.17
CA PHE A 286 -2.42 18.14 -13.96
C PHE A 286 -1.14 18.55 -13.24
N TRP A 287 0.05 18.23 -13.73
CA TRP A 287 1.30 18.72 -13.13
C TRP A 287 1.78 19.98 -13.87
N PRO A 288 2.28 21.03 -13.16
CA PRO A 288 2.82 22.20 -13.84
C PRO A 288 3.98 21.77 -14.75
N ARG A 289 3.87 22.08 -16.05
CA ARG A 289 5.00 21.99 -16.97
C ARG A 289 6.05 22.98 -16.47
N LEU A 290 7.25 22.48 -16.19
CA LEU A 290 8.41 23.34 -16.05
C LEU A 290 8.64 23.98 -17.42
N ASP A 291 8.37 25.28 -17.51
CA ASP A 291 8.65 26.08 -18.70
C ASP A 291 10.16 26.15 -18.88
N HIS A 292 10.67 25.49 -19.92
CA HIS A 292 12.05 25.65 -20.35
C HIS A 292 12.21 27.04 -20.99
N ARG A 293 12.63 28.01 -20.19
CA ARG A 293 13.18 29.28 -20.70
C ARG A 293 14.59 29.49 -20.17
N GLY A 294 15.56 29.17 -21.01
CA GLY A 294 16.98 29.39 -20.77
C GLY A 294 17.80 28.33 -21.47
N LYS A 295 18.36 28.69 -22.63
CA LYS A 295 19.41 27.91 -23.30
C LYS A 295 20.60 27.85 -22.35
N ASP A 296 20.92 26.64 -21.89
CA ASP A 296 22.25 26.02 -21.82
C ASP A 296 22.22 24.89 -20.76
N GLU A 297 22.60 23.69 -21.21
CA GLU A 297 22.89 22.47 -20.43
C GLU A 297 22.15 22.20 -19.10
N VAL A 298 21.02 21.47 -19.12
CA VAL A 298 20.71 20.50 -18.04
C VAL A 298 19.87 19.34 -18.61
N GLY A 299 20.55 18.45 -19.31
CA GLY A 299 20.05 17.13 -19.69
C GLY A 299 20.88 16.04 -19.02
N VAL A 300 21.19 16.19 -17.74
CA VAL A 300 21.95 15.20 -16.98
C VAL A 300 21.18 14.94 -15.70
N SER A 301 20.66 13.72 -15.63
CA SER A 301 20.11 13.09 -14.44
C SER A 301 20.97 13.45 -13.21
N GLN A 302 20.36 13.81 -12.09
CA GLN A 302 20.98 14.02 -10.77
C GLN A 302 21.64 12.73 -10.19
N LEU A 303 22.08 11.82 -11.07
CA LEU A 303 22.92 10.65 -10.81
C LEU A 303 24.43 11.00 -10.78
N THR A 304 24.84 12.18 -11.26
CA THR A 304 26.28 12.54 -11.30
C THR A 304 26.78 13.21 -10.01
N LEU A 305 25.91 13.88 -9.24
CA LEU A 305 26.33 14.57 -8.01
C LEU A 305 26.57 13.64 -6.81
N CYS A 306 26.09 12.39 -6.86
CA CYS A 306 26.40 11.37 -5.84
C CYS A 306 27.69 10.58 -6.13
N SER A 307 28.31 10.74 -7.30
CA SER A 307 29.56 10.03 -7.61
C SER A 307 30.83 10.78 -7.18
N GLU A 308 30.77 12.11 -7.01
CA GLU A 308 31.95 12.91 -6.65
C GLU A 308 32.24 12.97 -5.14
N ALA A 309 31.32 12.55 -4.28
CA ALA A 309 31.57 12.42 -2.84
C ALA A 309 32.47 11.22 -2.46
N SER A 310 32.82 10.36 -3.43
CA SER A 310 33.74 9.22 -3.24
C SER A 310 35.22 9.58 -3.45
N SER A 311 35.55 10.81 -3.85
CA SER A 311 36.94 11.28 -3.96
C SER A 311 37.20 12.32 -2.89
N GLY A 312 37.89 11.92 -1.82
CA GLY A 312 38.15 12.73 -0.64
C GLY A 312 38.80 14.10 -0.92
N LYS A 313 37.96 15.12 -1.11
CA LYS A 313 38.34 16.53 -0.96
C LYS A 313 37.36 17.21 0.00
N ARG A 314 37.92 17.61 1.14
CA ARG A 314 37.31 18.48 2.14
C ARG A 314 37.03 19.82 1.47
N LEU A 315 35.76 20.23 1.37
CA LEU A 315 35.38 21.61 1.05
C LEU A 315 34.91 22.25 2.36
N TRP A 316 35.74 23.18 2.81
CA TRP A 316 35.52 24.08 3.92
C TRP A 316 34.64 25.25 3.45
N ASP A 317 33.92 25.83 4.40
CA ASP A 317 33.18 27.11 4.38
C ASP A 317 31.66 27.15 4.10
N ALA A 318 31.02 27.87 5.04
CA ALA A 318 29.76 28.61 5.01
C ALA A 318 28.45 27.78 5.12
N THR A 319 27.56 27.95 6.12
CA THR A 319 27.49 28.84 7.28
C THR A 319 26.53 28.21 8.27
N GLU A 320 26.91 28.21 9.54
CA GLU A 320 26.10 27.90 10.71
C GLU A 320 24.87 28.83 10.78
N THR A 321 23.66 28.28 10.95
CA THR A 321 22.58 29.01 11.65
C THR A 321 21.81 28.01 12.50
N ARG A 322 21.94 28.22 13.81
CA ARG A 322 21.31 27.46 14.90
C ARG A 322 19.88 27.92 15.17
N MET A 323 19.17 27.00 15.85
CA MET A 323 17.89 27.08 16.56
C MET A 323 16.63 26.89 15.72
#